data_AF-K9RE25-F1
#
_entry.id   AF-K9RE25-F1
#
_cell.length_a   1.000
_cell.length_b   1.000
_cell.length_c   1.000
_cell.angle_alpha   90.00
_cell.angle_beta   90.00
_cell.angle_gamma   90.00
#
_symmetry.space_group_name_H-M   'P 1'
#
loop_
_entity.id
_entity.type
_entity.pdbx_description
1 polymer ?
#
loop_
_entity_poly.entity_id
_entity_poly.type
_entity_poly.pdbx_seq_one_letter_code
_entity_poly.pdbx_strand_id
1 'polypeptide(L)'
;MSILLIILGIAILTYTTFDVLVTTLTVGGGGPITSRISSGIWWLVLQIHRRKSNHRLLSITGLVLLCGIALAWYILTWVGWTLIFCAENSAVVNASSKIPADTWQRIYFVGYNISTLGMGDFQAQGTVWQMATAISSASGFFLVTLSIAYLLPIVSAASEKRAFAIYIASLGGTADEILVRAWNGHDFGDLSSHLSSLTPTLTQQGEKHLAYPILHYFHSVERVRSLPLSLVALDEALTLLQYGIPQKYQPEPAALGAVRRASAAFLKTLKSAYLEPSNYNPELPSLELLRNKGIPTVSDEEFWENTKIITKRRRFLLALTENDGWTWDSIASSITTNRASSLDDETMIDDVRLH
;
A
#
# COMPACT_ATOMS: atom_id res chain seq x y z
N MET A 1 9.04 18.73 41.47
CA MET A 1 9.55 18.19 40.20
C MET A 1 9.20 16.71 40.14
N SER A 2 8.35 16.28 39.20
CA SER A 2 7.96 14.89 39.02
C SER A 2 8.84 14.23 37.97
N ILE A 3 9.88 13.51 38.42
CA ILE A 3 10.82 12.80 37.55
C ILE A 3 10.09 11.77 36.67
N LEU A 4 9.03 11.15 37.19
CA LEU A 4 8.20 10.20 36.45
C LEU A 4 7.61 10.80 35.18
N LEU A 5 7.10 12.03 35.23
CA LEU A 5 6.52 12.71 34.07
C LEU A 5 7.58 13.03 33.01
N ILE A 6 8.79 13.40 33.44
CA ILE A 6 9.93 13.63 32.53
C ILE A 6 10.31 12.33 31.82
N ILE A 7 10.49 11.23 32.57
CA ILE A 7 10.86 9.93 32.01
C ILE A 7 9.79 9.46 31.02
N LEU A 8 8.51 9.54 31.39
CA LEU A 8 7.42 9.13 30.51
C LEU A 8 7.34 9.99 29.24
N GLY A 9 7.49 11.31 29.38
CA GLY A 9 7.50 12.23 28.25
C GLY A 9 8.65 11.95 27.29
N ILE A 10 9.88 11.78 27.80
CA ILE A 10 11.05 11.42 27.00
C ILE A 10 10.84 10.08 26.30
N ALA A 11 10.33 9.06 27.01
CA ALA A 11 10.07 7.76 26.42
C ALA A 11 9.09 7.83 25.24
N ILE A 12 7.99 8.59 25.39
CA ILE A 12 7.01 8.81 24.31
C ILE A 12 7.67 9.53 23.12
N LEU A 13 8.45 10.59 23.38
CA LEU A 13 9.15 11.34 22.33
C LEU A 13 10.16 10.46 21.59
N THR A 14 11.02 9.73 22.30
CA THR A 14 11.98 8.81 21.69
C THR A 14 11.28 7.73 20.87
N TYR A 15 10.22 7.13 21.39
CA TYR A 15 9.46 6.11 20.67
C TYR A 15 8.77 6.66 19.42
N THR A 16 8.19 7.85 19.51
CA THR A 16 7.54 8.53 18.37
C THR A 16 8.56 8.94 17.31
N THR A 17 9.68 9.55 17.70
CA THR A 17 10.76 9.91 16.77
C THR A 17 11.35 8.68 16.10
N PHE A 18 11.56 7.58 16.85
CA PHE A 18 12.02 6.32 16.26
C PHE A 18 11.02 5.81 15.20
N ASP A 19 9.72 5.82 15.51
CA ASP A 19 8.68 5.40 14.55
C ASP A 19 8.67 6.25 13.28
N VAL A 20 8.74 7.58 13.43
CA VAL A 20 8.80 8.53 12.32
C VAL A 20 10.03 8.24 11.46
N LEU A 21 11.22 8.20 12.05
CA LEU A 21 12.47 7.98 11.30
C LEU A 21 12.46 6.63 10.57
N VAL A 22 11.99 5.56 11.22
CA VAL A 22 11.87 4.24 10.57
C VAL A 22 10.89 4.33 9.40
N THR A 23 9.71 4.89 9.63
CA THR A 23 8.63 4.94 8.61
C THR A 23 9.00 5.80 7.41
N THR A 24 9.71 6.92 7.62
CA THR A 24 9.98 7.89 6.55
C THR A 24 11.35 7.77 5.91
N LEU A 25 12.36 7.23 6.62
CA LEU A 25 13.74 7.19 6.13
C LEU A 25 14.26 5.77 5.85
N THR A 26 13.60 4.71 6.34
CA THR A 26 14.06 3.34 6.09
C THR A 26 13.28 2.67 4.96
N VAL A 27 13.97 1.88 4.15
CA VAL A 27 13.40 1.13 3.01
C VAL A 27 12.90 -0.26 3.46
N GLY A 28 12.60 -0.43 4.75
CA GLY A 28 12.43 -1.73 5.39
C GLY A 28 11.03 -2.05 5.91
N GLY A 29 10.05 -1.14 5.76
CA GLY A 29 8.73 -1.30 6.36
C GLY A 29 8.33 -0.13 7.28
N GLY A 30 7.13 -0.23 7.85
CA GLY A 30 6.59 0.81 8.73
C GLY A 30 7.13 0.68 10.14
N GLY A 31 7.30 1.80 10.83
CA GLY A 31 7.61 1.81 12.25
C GLY A 31 6.56 1.07 13.10
N PRO A 32 6.88 0.74 14.36
CA PRO A 32 6.02 -0.09 15.21
C PRO A 32 4.65 0.52 15.56
N ILE A 33 4.52 1.84 15.70
CA ILE A 33 3.24 2.56 15.87
C ILE A 33 2.50 2.53 14.53
N THR A 34 3.17 2.96 13.47
CA THR A 34 2.60 3.04 12.12
C THR A 34 2.02 1.71 11.66
N SER A 35 2.79 0.63 11.76
CA SER A 35 2.38 -0.70 11.34
C SER A 35 1.19 -1.22 12.14
N ARG A 36 1.19 -1.06 13.47
CA ARG A 36 0.07 -1.54 14.32
C ARG A 36 -1.22 -0.78 14.09
N ILE A 37 -1.16 0.55 14.02
CA ILE A 37 -2.33 1.38 13.75
C ILE A 37 -2.90 1.05 12.37
N SER A 38 -2.03 0.99 11.36
CA SER A 38 -2.46 0.73 9.97
C SER A 38 -3.09 -0.65 9.82
N SER A 39 -2.42 -1.70 10.30
CA SER A 39 -2.95 -3.07 10.19
C SER A 39 -4.23 -3.25 11.00
N GLY A 40 -4.33 -2.65 12.18
CA GLY A 40 -5.54 -2.73 13.02
C GLY A 40 -6.75 -2.06 12.38
N ILE A 41 -6.58 -0.83 11.87
CA ILE A 41 -7.64 -0.10 11.15
C ILE A 41 -8.01 -0.84 9.87
N TRP A 42 -7.02 -1.27 9.07
CA TRP A 42 -7.29 -2.01 7.84
C TRP A 42 -8.06 -3.30 8.10
N TRP A 43 -7.63 -4.09 9.09
CA TRP A 43 -8.33 -5.31 9.48
C TRP A 43 -9.79 -5.02 9.84
N LEU A 44 -10.05 -3.98 10.64
CA LEU A 44 -11.40 -3.60 11.04
C LEU A 44 -12.25 -3.20 9.83
N VAL A 45 -11.72 -2.35 8.94
CA VAL A 45 -12.41 -1.94 7.72
C VAL A 45 -12.68 -3.13 6.80
N LEU A 46 -11.72 -4.05 6.68
CA LEU A 46 -11.88 -5.26 5.87
C LEU A 46 -12.95 -6.19 6.44
N GLN A 47 -13.06 -6.33 7.77
CA GLN A 47 -14.14 -7.09 8.40
C GLN A 47 -15.52 -6.46 8.12
N ILE A 48 -15.61 -5.13 8.14
CA ILE A 48 -16.85 -4.42 7.79
C ILE A 48 -17.20 -4.65 6.32
N HIS A 49 -16.20 -4.52 5.43
CA HIS A 49 -16.36 -4.76 4.00
C HIS A 49 -16.82 -6.19 3.71
N ARG A 50 -16.26 -7.20 4.38
CA ARG A 50 -16.66 -8.61 4.20
C ARG A 50 -18.11 -8.88 4.58
N ARG A 51 -18.68 -8.11 5.51
CA ARG A 51 -20.11 -8.20 5.87
C ARG A 51 -21.02 -7.47 4.88
N LYS A 52 -20.56 -6.33 4.35
CA LYS A 52 -21.28 -5.54 3.35
C LYS A 52 -20.27 -4.94 2.37
N SER A 53 -20.16 -5.53 1.18
CA SER A 53 -19.18 -5.13 0.18
C SER A 53 -19.31 -3.64 -0.12
N ASN A 54 -18.29 -2.89 0.29
CA ASN A 54 -18.18 -1.46 0.08
C ASN A 54 -16.72 -1.11 -0.23
N HIS A 55 -16.37 -1.14 -1.51
CA HIS A 55 -15.04 -0.80 -1.99
C HIS A 55 -14.68 0.69 -1.79
N ARG A 56 -15.69 1.57 -1.73
CA ARG A 56 -15.45 3.01 -1.47
C ARG A 56 -14.85 3.24 -0.09
N LEU A 57 -15.33 2.50 0.91
CA LEU A 57 -14.78 2.55 2.27
C LEU A 57 -13.29 2.16 2.28
N LEU A 58 -12.93 1.06 1.61
CA LEU A 58 -11.53 0.63 1.48
C LEU A 58 -10.68 1.67 0.76
N SER A 59 -11.21 2.30 -0.30
CA SER A 59 -10.46 3.29 -1.09
C SER A 59 -10.13 4.56 -0.29
N ILE A 60 -11.05 5.04 0.56
CA ILE A 60 -10.82 6.19 1.44
C ILE A 60 -9.84 5.85 2.57
N THR A 61 -9.79 4.58 2.99
CA THR A 61 -8.97 4.13 4.13
C THR A 61 -7.48 4.41 3.93
N GLY A 62 -6.94 4.24 2.72
CA GLY A 62 -5.53 4.56 2.45
C GLY A 62 -5.16 6.01 2.76
N LEU A 63 -5.99 6.97 2.33
CA LEU A 63 -5.78 8.40 2.60
C LEU A 63 -6.00 8.73 4.08
N VAL A 64 -7.04 8.16 4.70
CA VAL A 64 -7.33 8.36 6.13
C VAL A 64 -6.20 7.82 7.00
N LEU A 65 -5.65 6.66 6.67
CA LEU A 65 -4.49 6.10 7.37
C LEU A 65 -3.28 7.02 7.24
N LEU A 66 -2.98 7.44 6.02
CA LEU A 66 -1.86 8.31 5.73
C LEU A 66 -1.90 9.62 6.55
N CYS A 67 -3.03 10.32 6.54
CA CYS A 67 -3.22 11.52 7.36
C CYS A 67 -3.31 11.21 8.86
N GLY A 68 -3.95 10.09 9.22
CA GLY A 68 -4.15 9.67 10.60
C GLY A 68 -2.85 9.33 11.32
N ILE A 69 -1.87 8.75 10.63
CA ILE A 69 -0.53 8.46 11.19
C ILE A 69 0.22 9.75 11.48
N ALA A 70 0.23 10.70 10.54
CA ALA A 70 0.86 12.01 10.76
C ALA A 70 0.22 12.74 11.95
N LEU A 71 -1.12 12.69 12.07
CA LEU A 71 -1.84 13.24 13.21
C LEU A 71 -1.51 12.50 14.51
N ALA A 72 -1.39 11.17 14.49
CA ALA A 72 -1.03 10.38 15.66
C ALA A 72 0.38 10.73 16.15
N TRP A 73 1.36 10.89 15.26
CA TRP A 73 2.70 11.35 15.62
C TRP A 73 2.68 12.75 16.22
N TYR A 74 1.88 13.65 15.65
CA TYR A 74 1.72 15.00 16.17
C TYR A 74 1.13 14.99 17.58
N ILE A 75 0.06 14.22 17.82
CA ILE A 75 -0.57 14.08 19.13
C ILE A 75 0.39 13.45 20.14
N LEU A 76 1.11 12.39 19.78
CA LEU A 76 2.07 11.74 20.69
C LEU A 76 3.23 12.67 21.06
N THR A 77 3.72 13.45 20.09
CA THR A 77 4.75 14.48 20.33
C THR A 77 4.22 15.56 21.26
N TRP A 78 2.98 16.02 21.04
CA TRP A 78 2.31 16.99 21.89
C TRP A 78 2.15 16.49 23.33
N VAL A 79 1.69 15.24 23.50
CA VAL A 79 1.56 14.59 24.81
C VAL A 79 2.92 14.45 25.48
N GLY A 80 3.95 13.98 24.77
CA GLY A 80 5.29 13.81 25.30
C GLY A 80 5.87 15.11 25.87
N TRP A 81 5.79 16.21 25.12
CA TRP A 81 6.23 17.52 25.60
C TRP A 81 5.36 18.08 26.73
N THR A 82 4.04 17.89 26.65
CA THR A 82 3.12 18.31 27.73
C THR A 82 3.51 17.65 29.05
N LEU A 83 3.81 16.35 29.06
CA LEU A 83 4.25 15.64 30.26
C LEU A 83 5.54 16.24 30.84
N ILE A 84 6.51 16.56 29.98
CA ILE A 84 7.77 17.19 30.39
C ILE A 84 7.51 18.56 31.03
N PHE A 85 6.71 19.43 30.41
CA PHE A 85 6.38 20.76 30.96
C PHE A 85 5.45 20.69 32.18
N CYS A 86 4.70 19.60 32.38
CA CYS A 86 3.93 19.34 33.59
C CYS A 86 4.78 18.82 34.76
N ALA A 87 6.05 18.46 34.54
CA ALA A 87 6.90 17.90 35.59
C ALA A 87 7.26 18.90 36.69
N GLU A 88 7.30 20.20 36.39
CA GLU A 88 7.67 21.23 37.36
C GLU A 88 6.69 22.39 37.34
N ASN A 89 6.17 22.80 38.50
CA ASN A 89 5.14 23.84 38.57
C ASN A 89 5.62 25.18 38.00
N SER A 90 6.89 25.55 38.21
CA SER A 90 7.51 26.77 37.68
C SER A 90 7.90 26.69 36.20
N ALA A 91 7.82 25.53 35.55
CA ALA A 91 8.34 25.37 34.17
C ALA A 91 7.74 26.38 33.18
N VAL A 92 6.44 26.64 33.31
CA VAL A 92 5.68 27.55 32.45
C VAL A 92 4.94 28.55 33.33
N VAL A 93 5.06 29.83 33.01
CA VAL A 93 4.38 30.92 33.70
C VAL A 93 3.64 31.81 32.70
N ASN A 94 2.58 32.45 33.17
CA ASN A 94 1.95 33.52 32.41
C ASN A 94 2.94 34.68 32.21
N ALA A 95 3.03 35.19 30.98
CA ALA A 95 4.05 36.18 30.61
C ALA A 95 3.91 37.49 31.39
N SER A 96 2.69 37.93 31.69
CA SER A 96 2.42 39.18 32.41
C SER A 96 2.45 39.02 33.93
N SER A 97 1.69 38.07 34.47
CA SER A 97 1.52 37.93 35.93
C SER A 97 2.64 37.13 36.60
N LYS A 98 3.46 36.40 35.83
CA LYS A 98 4.48 35.45 36.31
C LYS A 98 3.93 34.34 37.22
N ILE A 99 2.61 34.15 37.24
CA ILE A 99 1.97 33.06 37.97
C ILE A 99 2.20 31.74 37.22
N PRO A 100 2.52 30.64 37.93
CA PRO A 100 2.61 29.30 37.36
C PRO A 100 1.37 28.92 36.55
N ALA A 101 1.59 28.38 35.35
CA ALA A 101 0.51 27.94 34.49
C ALA A 101 -0.15 26.65 35.02
N ASP A 102 -1.47 26.54 34.88
CA ASP A 102 -2.20 25.30 35.15
C ASP A 102 -1.95 24.24 34.06
N THR A 103 -2.54 23.05 34.22
CA THR A 103 -2.35 21.94 33.28
C THR A 103 -2.86 22.24 31.87
N TRP A 104 -4.00 22.91 31.73
CA TRP A 104 -4.58 23.23 30.42
C TRP A 104 -3.80 24.33 29.71
N GLN A 105 -3.34 25.32 30.46
CA GLN A 105 -2.45 26.38 29.98
C GLN A 105 -1.11 25.80 29.51
N ARG A 106 -0.58 24.75 30.16
CA ARG A 106 0.61 24.02 29.67
C ARG A 106 0.32 23.25 28.39
N ILE A 107 -0.81 22.55 28.31
CA ILE A 107 -1.23 21.85 27.08
C ILE A 107 -1.30 22.85 25.91
N TYR A 108 -1.93 24.00 26.15
CA TYR A 108 -2.03 25.09 25.18
C TYR A 108 -0.65 25.68 24.81
N PHE A 109 0.20 25.96 25.81
CA PHE A 109 1.59 26.42 25.63
C PHE A 109 2.38 25.48 24.72
N VAL A 110 2.36 24.19 25.03
CA VAL A 110 3.06 23.19 24.21
C VAL A 110 2.46 23.13 22.81
N GLY A 111 1.13 23.18 22.69
CA GLY A 111 0.43 23.09 21.41
C GLY A 111 0.87 24.17 20.42
N TYR A 112 0.89 25.44 20.85
CA TYR A 112 1.35 26.51 19.97
C TYR A 112 2.86 26.49 19.73
N ASN A 113 3.67 25.96 20.66
CA ASN A 113 5.13 25.88 20.50
C ASN A 113 5.55 24.81 19.51
N ILE A 114 5.00 23.59 19.60
CA ILE A 114 5.31 22.52 18.64
C ILE A 114 4.74 22.84 17.24
N SER A 115 3.66 23.61 17.18
CA SER A 115 3.13 24.19 15.92
C SER A 115 3.96 25.35 15.38
N THR A 116 4.99 25.81 16.10
CA THR A 116 5.80 26.99 15.77
C THR A 116 5.04 28.32 15.70
N LEU A 117 3.85 28.40 16.30
CA LEU A 117 3.00 29.60 16.29
C LEU A 117 3.50 30.68 17.26
N GLY A 118 3.93 30.30 18.47
CA GLY A 118 4.59 31.20 19.43
C GLY A 118 3.77 32.41 19.91
N MET A 119 2.58 32.20 20.49
CA MET A 119 1.67 33.29 20.91
C MET A 119 2.23 34.23 22.00
N GLY A 120 3.10 33.72 22.88
CA GLY A 120 3.82 34.52 23.88
C GLY A 120 3.03 34.94 25.13
N ASP A 121 1.80 34.47 25.29
CA ASP A 121 0.98 34.65 26.50
C ASP A 121 1.47 33.79 27.69
N PHE A 122 2.11 32.66 27.38
CA PHE A 122 2.85 31.84 28.33
C PHE A 122 4.33 31.73 27.92
N GLN A 123 5.21 31.68 28.91
CA GLN A 123 6.65 31.58 28.68
C GLN A 123 7.29 30.56 29.62
N ALA A 124 8.32 29.89 29.14
CA ALA A 124 9.14 29.05 29.99
C ALA A 124 9.98 29.89 30.96
N GLN A 125 10.04 29.47 32.23
CA GLN A 125 10.81 30.15 33.26
C GLN A 125 12.15 29.44 33.50
N GLY A 126 13.25 30.18 33.36
CA GLY A 126 14.59 29.64 33.56
C GLY A 126 15.20 29.00 32.31
N THR A 127 16.53 28.93 32.28
CA THR A 127 17.31 28.56 31.09
C THR A 127 16.98 27.16 30.57
N VAL A 128 16.79 26.18 31.47
CA VAL A 128 16.48 24.79 31.09
C VAL A 128 15.15 24.70 30.34
N TRP A 129 14.10 25.35 30.86
CA TRP A 129 12.76 25.32 30.27
C TRP A 129 12.68 26.15 28.98
N GLN A 130 13.46 27.24 28.88
CA GLN A 130 13.62 28.00 27.65
C GLN A 130 14.27 27.16 26.54
N MET A 131 15.34 26.42 26.86
CA MET A 131 15.96 25.48 25.93
C MET A 131 15.00 24.35 25.54
N ALA A 132 14.28 23.79 26.51
CA ALA A 132 13.25 22.77 26.25
C ALA A 132 12.16 23.30 25.29
N THR A 133 11.78 24.58 25.41
CA THR A 133 10.82 25.22 24.51
C THR A 133 11.37 25.28 23.09
N ALA A 134 12.61 25.74 22.91
CA ALA A 134 13.27 25.77 21.61
C ALA A 134 13.39 24.37 20.97
N ILE A 135 13.78 23.36 21.75
CA ILE A 135 13.86 21.96 21.28
C ILE A 135 12.46 21.45 20.93
N SER A 136 11.42 21.78 21.70
CA SER A 136 10.05 21.37 21.40
C SER A 136 9.55 21.94 20.08
N SER A 137 9.80 23.22 19.81
CA SER A 137 9.46 23.85 18.53
C SER A 137 10.24 23.26 17.36
N ALA A 138 11.54 23.03 17.53
CA ALA A 138 12.35 22.37 16.52
C ALA A 138 11.85 20.94 16.23
N SER A 139 11.44 20.19 17.27
CA SER A 139 10.90 18.83 17.11
C SER A 139 9.58 18.80 16.37
N GLY A 140 8.67 19.75 16.64
CA GLY A 140 7.39 19.86 15.95
C GLY A 140 7.56 20.27 14.49
N PHE A 141 8.44 21.24 14.22
CA PHE A 141 8.82 21.62 12.85
C PHE A 141 9.42 20.45 12.06
N PHE A 142 10.37 19.73 12.67
CA PHE A 142 10.99 18.55 12.08
C PHE A 142 9.95 17.47 11.75
N LEU A 143 9.03 17.20 12.69
CA LEU A 143 7.97 16.22 12.52
C LEU A 143 7.04 16.57 11.35
N VAL A 144 6.55 17.81 11.29
CA VAL A 144 5.64 18.26 10.21
C VAL A 144 6.35 18.22 8.87
N THR A 145 7.60 18.70 8.81
CA THR A 145 8.41 18.70 7.59
C THR A 145 8.60 17.28 7.06
N LEU A 146 9.02 16.34 7.93
CA LEU A 146 9.26 14.96 7.55
C LEU A 146 7.97 14.22 7.19
N SER A 147 6.86 14.55 7.86
CA SER A 147 5.53 14.05 7.49
C SER A 147 5.17 14.47 6.07
N ILE A 148 5.25 15.76 5.72
CA ILE A 148 4.93 16.24 4.36
C ILE A 148 5.88 15.63 3.32
N ALA A 149 7.18 15.55 3.62
CA ALA A 149 8.18 14.94 2.75
C ALA A 149 7.90 13.46 2.46
N TYR A 150 7.22 12.77 3.38
CA TYR A 150 6.78 11.38 3.21
C TYR A 150 5.41 11.26 2.52
N LEU A 151 4.47 12.18 2.78
CA LEU A 151 3.13 12.18 2.20
C LEU A 151 3.16 12.28 0.66
N LEU A 152 3.95 13.20 0.12
CA LEU A 152 3.93 13.51 -1.32
C LEU A 152 4.39 12.33 -2.20
N PRO A 153 5.52 11.65 -1.92
CA PRO A 153 5.92 10.48 -2.69
C PRO A 153 4.92 9.33 -2.64
N ILE A 154 4.17 9.18 -1.53
CA ILE A 154 3.14 8.14 -1.40
C ILE A 154 1.98 8.39 -2.35
N VAL A 155 1.51 9.63 -2.45
CA VAL A 155 0.42 9.97 -3.38
C VAL A 155 0.87 9.73 -4.82
N SER A 156 2.12 10.09 -5.17
CA SER A 156 2.70 9.77 -6.48
C SER A 156 2.77 8.26 -6.70
N ALA A 157 3.29 7.50 -5.74
CA ALA A 157 3.38 6.04 -5.82
C ALA A 157 2.01 5.38 -5.96
N ALA A 158 0.97 5.89 -5.31
CA ALA A 158 -0.40 5.40 -5.46
C ALA A 158 -0.97 5.69 -6.85
N SER A 159 -0.67 6.85 -7.43
CA SER A 159 -1.04 7.18 -8.81
C SER A 159 -0.34 6.26 -9.82
N GLU A 160 0.97 6.05 -9.65
CA GLU A 160 1.76 5.17 -10.50
C GLU A 160 1.34 3.71 -10.38
N LYS A 161 0.99 3.25 -9.16
CA LYS A 161 0.39 1.93 -8.91
C LYS A 161 -0.88 1.73 -9.75
N ARG A 162 -1.75 2.74 -9.82
CA ARG A 162 -2.98 2.72 -10.63
C ARG A 162 -2.67 2.74 -12.13
N ALA A 163 -1.74 3.59 -12.57
CA ALA A 163 -1.32 3.65 -13.96
C ALA A 163 -0.75 2.31 -14.45
N PHE A 164 0.06 1.64 -13.60
CA PHE A 164 0.60 0.32 -13.90
C PHE A 164 -0.49 -0.76 -13.97
N ALA A 165 -1.48 -0.71 -13.07
CA ALA A 165 -2.63 -1.61 -13.11
C ALA A 165 -3.44 -1.46 -14.42
N ILE A 166 -3.66 -0.22 -14.87
CA ILE A 166 -4.32 0.11 -16.14
C ILE A 166 -3.50 -0.40 -17.32
N TYR A 167 -2.17 -0.22 -17.28
CA TYR A 167 -1.32 -0.72 -18.36
C TYR A 167 -1.46 -2.23 -18.54
N ILE A 168 -1.39 -3.00 -17.46
CA ILE A 168 -1.63 -4.45 -17.54
C ILE A 168 -3.06 -4.75 -18.01
N ALA A 169 -4.07 -4.06 -17.47
CA ALA A 169 -5.47 -4.28 -17.84
C ALA A 169 -5.77 -3.93 -19.31
N SER A 170 -4.99 -3.04 -19.93
CA SER A 170 -5.09 -2.73 -21.37
C SER A 170 -4.57 -3.85 -22.27
N LEU A 171 -3.72 -4.74 -21.76
CA LEU A 171 -3.35 -5.98 -22.47
C LEU A 171 -4.50 -7.00 -22.44
N GLY A 172 -5.38 -6.90 -21.43
CA GLY A 172 -6.54 -7.74 -21.19
C GLY A 172 -6.92 -7.71 -19.71
N GLY A 173 -8.22 -7.74 -19.41
CA GLY A 173 -8.70 -7.74 -18.03
C GLY A 173 -8.42 -9.07 -17.32
N THR A 174 -8.41 -10.18 -18.04
CA THR A 174 -8.27 -11.53 -17.50
C THR A 174 -7.09 -12.26 -18.13
N ALA A 175 -6.64 -13.35 -17.50
CA ALA A 175 -5.46 -14.08 -17.95
C ALA A 175 -5.60 -14.63 -19.38
N ASP A 176 -6.77 -15.18 -19.68
CA ASP A 176 -7.18 -15.68 -20.99
C ASP A 176 -7.32 -14.55 -22.00
N GLU A 177 -7.92 -13.42 -21.63
CA GLU A 177 -8.09 -12.28 -22.52
C GLU A 177 -6.75 -11.66 -22.95
N ILE A 178 -5.77 -11.58 -22.03
CA ILE A 178 -4.40 -11.11 -22.35
C ILE A 178 -3.80 -11.95 -23.49
N LEU A 179 -3.98 -13.27 -23.45
CA LEU A 179 -3.42 -14.17 -24.46
C LEU A 179 -4.23 -14.15 -25.76
N VAL A 180 -5.55 -14.08 -25.68
CA VAL A 180 -6.42 -14.00 -26.86
C VAL A 180 -6.16 -12.72 -27.65
N ARG A 181 -5.98 -11.57 -26.97
CA ARG A 181 -5.68 -10.29 -27.64
C ARG A 181 -4.29 -10.26 -28.27
N ALA A 182 -3.32 -10.95 -27.65
CA ALA A 182 -1.96 -11.04 -28.18
C ALA A 182 -1.80 -12.03 -29.35
N TRP A 183 -2.73 -12.98 -29.51
CA TRP A 183 -2.65 -13.99 -30.55
C TRP A 183 -3.02 -13.43 -31.93
N ASN A 184 -2.08 -13.51 -32.87
CA ASN A 184 -2.26 -13.03 -34.25
C ASN A 184 -2.57 -14.16 -35.27
N GLY A 185 -2.78 -15.39 -34.78
CA GLY A 185 -3.04 -16.57 -35.62
C GLY A 185 -1.86 -17.52 -35.77
N HIS A 186 -0.62 -17.08 -35.53
CA HIS A 186 0.57 -17.93 -35.60
C HIS A 186 1.43 -17.93 -34.33
N ASP A 187 1.48 -16.82 -33.59
CA ASP A 187 2.27 -16.60 -32.39
C ASP A 187 1.64 -15.46 -31.55
N PHE A 188 2.33 -15.03 -30.50
CA PHE A 188 1.88 -13.93 -29.62
C PHE A 188 2.37 -12.54 -30.04
N GLY A 189 2.85 -12.38 -31.27
CA GLY A 189 3.29 -11.11 -31.83
C GLY A 189 4.22 -10.33 -30.89
N ASP A 190 3.84 -9.08 -30.59
CA ASP A 190 4.66 -8.15 -29.80
C ASP A 190 4.51 -8.33 -28.27
N LEU A 191 3.89 -9.42 -27.81
CA LEU A 191 3.76 -9.68 -26.37
C LEU A 191 5.11 -9.70 -25.65
N SER A 192 6.17 -10.21 -26.29
CA SER A 192 7.54 -10.20 -25.74
C SER A 192 8.02 -8.79 -25.40
N SER A 193 7.71 -7.79 -26.23
CA SER A 193 8.07 -6.39 -25.99
C SER A 193 7.27 -5.80 -24.82
N HIS A 194 5.97 -6.09 -24.74
CA HIS A 194 5.15 -5.70 -23.59
C HIS A 194 5.66 -6.31 -22.28
N LEU A 195 5.98 -7.61 -22.26
CA LEU A 195 6.54 -8.29 -21.08
C LEU A 195 7.90 -7.68 -20.66
N SER A 196 8.73 -7.33 -21.63
CA SER A 196 10.03 -6.68 -21.38
C SER A 196 9.84 -5.28 -20.76
N SER A 197 8.87 -4.50 -21.26
CA SER A 197 8.52 -3.17 -20.73
C SER A 197 7.86 -3.20 -19.34
N LEU A 198 7.12 -4.28 -19.00
CA LEU A 198 6.52 -4.47 -17.67
C LEU A 198 7.55 -4.76 -16.59
N THR A 199 8.66 -5.42 -16.93
CA THR A 199 9.69 -5.90 -15.98
C THR A 199 10.29 -4.79 -15.10
N PRO A 200 10.83 -3.68 -15.64
CA PRO A 200 11.38 -2.60 -14.81
C PRO A 200 10.30 -1.94 -13.96
N THR A 201 9.11 -1.72 -14.52
CA THR A 201 7.99 -1.10 -13.81
C THR A 201 7.53 -1.95 -12.62
N LEU A 202 7.39 -3.26 -12.81
CA LEU A 202 7.02 -4.20 -11.74
C LEU A 202 8.06 -4.23 -10.62
N THR A 203 9.34 -4.20 -10.98
CA THR A 203 10.45 -4.14 -10.01
C THR A 203 10.40 -2.84 -9.21
N GLN A 204 10.20 -1.70 -9.88
CA GLN A 204 10.07 -0.40 -9.24
C GLN A 204 8.86 -0.33 -8.29
N GLN A 205 7.72 -0.92 -8.67
CA GLN A 205 6.55 -1.01 -7.79
C GLN A 205 6.86 -1.83 -6.54
N GLY A 206 7.64 -2.91 -6.65
CA GLY A 206 8.12 -3.68 -5.50
C GLY A 206 8.91 -2.82 -4.52
N GLU A 207 9.90 -2.07 -5.01
CA GLU A 207 10.71 -1.17 -4.18
C GLU A 207 9.87 -0.07 -3.52
N LYS A 208 8.87 0.48 -4.24
CA LYS A 208 7.94 1.47 -3.67
C LYS A 208 7.09 0.89 -2.54
N HIS A 209 6.67 -0.37 -2.63
CA HIS A 209 5.95 -1.03 -1.55
C HIS A 209 6.81 -1.27 -0.29
N LEU A 210 8.13 -1.40 -0.43
CA LEU A 210 9.07 -1.45 0.70
C LEU A 210 9.32 -0.07 1.31
N ALA A 211 9.57 0.93 0.46
CA ALA A 211 9.82 2.31 0.88
C ALA A 211 8.57 2.97 1.49
N TYR A 212 7.38 2.61 1.02
CA TYR A 212 6.11 3.20 1.43
C TYR A 212 5.14 2.13 1.94
N PRO A 213 5.30 1.67 3.18
CA PRO A 213 4.44 0.69 3.85
C PRO A 213 2.94 0.92 3.69
N ILE A 214 2.53 2.19 3.79
CA ILE A 214 1.12 2.60 3.74
C ILE A 214 0.52 2.38 2.35
N LEU A 215 1.35 2.32 1.29
CA LEU A 215 0.91 2.08 -0.10
C LEU A 215 0.13 0.78 -0.26
N HIS A 216 0.36 -0.20 0.62
CA HIS A 216 -0.41 -1.43 0.66
C HIS A 216 -1.92 -1.18 0.87
N TYR A 217 -2.29 -0.19 1.68
CA TYR A 217 -3.68 0.11 2.04
C TYR A 217 -4.39 1.03 1.04
N PHE A 218 -3.71 1.45 -0.04
CA PHE A 218 -4.34 2.20 -1.13
C PHE A 218 -5.11 1.26 -2.04
N HIS A 219 -6.42 1.23 -1.86
CA HIS A 219 -7.34 0.40 -2.63
C HIS A 219 -8.00 1.15 -3.79
N SER A 220 -8.19 0.44 -4.90
CA SER A 220 -8.91 0.94 -6.08
C SER A 220 -10.28 0.29 -6.16
N VAL A 221 -11.33 1.10 -6.26
CA VAL A 221 -12.72 0.64 -6.43
C VAL A 221 -12.93 -0.01 -7.79
N GLU A 222 -12.35 0.58 -8.83
CA GLU A 222 -12.40 0.05 -10.18
C GLU A 222 -11.41 -1.09 -10.36
N ARG A 223 -11.90 -2.23 -10.86
CA ARG A 223 -11.12 -3.44 -11.14
C ARG A 223 -9.87 -3.14 -11.98
N VAL A 224 -10.05 -2.39 -13.06
CA VAL A 224 -9.00 -2.02 -14.04
C VAL A 224 -7.86 -1.23 -13.39
N ARG A 225 -8.15 -0.52 -12.30
CA ARG A 225 -7.16 0.26 -11.53
C ARG A 225 -6.59 -0.49 -10.34
N SER A 226 -6.99 -1.75 -10.12
CA SER A 226 -6.54 -2.57 -9.00
C SER A 226 -5.27 -3.33 -9.37
N LEU A 227 -4.12 -2.86 -8.87
CA LEU A 227 -2.85 -3.55 -9.10
C LEU A 227 -2.87 -5.02 -8.64
N PRO A 228 -3.42 -5.38 -7.46
CA PRO A 228 -3.58 -6.78 -7.08
C PRO A 228 -4.26 -7.63 -8.16
N LEU A 229 -5.39 -7.17 -8.71
CA LEU A 229 -6.12 -7.92 -9.73
C LEU A 229 -5.38 -7.98 -11.05
N SER A 230 -4.85 -6.86 -11.54
CA SER A 230 -4.10 -6.82 -12.79
C SER A 230 -2.84 -7.68 -12.71
N LEU A 231 -2.10 -7.62 -11.60
CA LEU A 231 -0.92 -8.46 -11.39
C LEU A 231 -1.27 -9.95 -11.37
N VAL A 232 -2.37 -10.32 -10.71
CA VAL A 232 -2.83 -11.71 -10.68
C VAL A 232 -3.25 -12.18 -12.06
N ALA A 233 -3.97 -11.36 -12.83
CA ALA A 233 -4.32 -11.66 -14.23
C ALA A 233 -3.08 -11.85 -15.10
N LEU A 234 -2.08 -10.98 -14.97
CA LEU A 234 -0.77 -11.13 -15.64
C LEU A 234 -0.09 -12.44 -15.20
N ASP A 235 -0.07 -12.75 -13.90
CA ASP A 235 0.63 -13.92 -13.40
C ASP A 235 -0.01 -15.25 -13.82
N GLU A 236 -1.34 -15.28 -13.89
CA GLU A 236 -2.10 -16.39 -14.45
C GLU A 236 -1.91 -16.47 -15.98
N ALA A 237 -1.82 -15.35 -16.71
CA ALA A 237 -1.47 -15.36 -18.14
C ALA A 237 -0.08 -15.95 -18.39
N LEU A 238 0.91 -15.58 -17.57
CA LEU A 238 2.25 -16.18 -17.62
C LEU A 238 2.23 -17.68 -17.29
N THR A 239 1.33 -18.10 -16.40
CA THR A 239 1.11 -19.52 -16.06
C THR A 239 0.53 -20.29 -17.24
N LEU A 240 -0.49 -19.73 -17.89
CA LEU A 240 -1.08 -20.27 -19.12
C LEU A 240 -0.04 -20.37 -20.24
N LEU A 241 0.76 -19.32 -20.48
CA LEU A 241 1.85 -19.35 -21.46
C LEU A 241 2.86 -20.46 -21.17
N GLN A 242 3.34 -20.54 -19.92
CA GLN A 242 4.46 -21.42 -19.58
C GLN A 242 4.08 -22.90 -19.50
N TYR A 243 2.86 -23.21 -19.02
CA TYR A 243 2.44 -24.57 -18.73
C TYR A 243 1.25 -25.05 -19.56
N GLY A 244 0.47 -24.12 -20.14
CA GLY A 244 -0.72 -24.40 -20.94
C GLY A 244 -0.48 -24.39 -22.45
N ILE A 245 0.60 -23.75 -22.92
CA ILE A 245 0.91 -23.60 -24.35
C ILE A 245 2.19 -24.36 -24.70
N PRO A 246 2.21 -25.15 -25.82
CA PRO A 246 3.40 -25.84 -26.25
C PRO A 246 4.58 -24.89 -26.51
N GLN A 247 5.79 -25.30 -26.13
CA GLN A 247 7.01 -24.47 -26.19
C GLN A 247 7.25 -23.82 -27.56
N LYS A 248 6.84 -24.47 -28.65
CA LYS A 248 6.96 -23.96 -30.02
C LYS A 248 6.23 -22.62 -30.25
N TYR A 249 5.15 -22.36 -29.53
CA TYR A 249 4.30 -21.17 -29.69
C TYR A 249 4.52 -20.13 -28.58
N GLN A 250 5.40 -20.41 -27.62
CA GLN A 250 5.64 -19.49 -26.50
C GLN A 250 6.45 -18.26 -26.95
N PRO A 251 6.26 -17.09 -26.31
CA PRO A 251 7.13 -15.93 -26.49
C PRO A 251 8.59 -16.23 -26.15
N GLU A 252 9.48 -15.28 -26.43
CA GLU A 252 10.91 -15.45 -26.17
C GLU A 252 11.18 -15.79 -24.68
N PRO A 253 11.95 -16.86 -24.38
CA PRO A 253 12.21 -17.29 -23.00
C PRO A 253 12.85 -16.20 -22.12
N ALA A 254 13.62 -15.29 -22.73
CA ALA A 254 14.26 -14.18 -22.02
C ALA A 254 13.22 -13.20 -21.46
N ALA A 255 12.25 -12.77 -22.29
CA ALA A 255 11.17 -11.87 -21.90
C ALA A 255 10.25 -12.52 -20.84
N LEU A 256 9.81 -13.75 -21.10
CA LEU A 256 8.96 -14.51 -20.18
C LEU A 256 9.65 -14.75 -18.83
N GLY A 257 10.92 -15.16 -18.85
CA GLY A 257 11.70 -15.42 -17.65
C GLY A 257 12.00 -14.16 -16.83
N ALA A 258 12.21 -13.02 -17.49
CA ALA A 258 12.44 -11.73 -16.83
C ALA A 258 11.21 -11.27 -16.05
N VAL A 259 10.04 -11.21 -16.70
CA VAL A 259 8.80 -10.75 -16.05
C VAL A 259 8.35 -11.71 -14.94
N ARG A 260 8.51 -13.03 -15.12
CA ARG A 260 8.18 -14.04 -14.10
C ARG A 260 9.05 -13.88 -12.86
N ARG A 261 10.35 -13.59 -13.03
CA ARG A 261 11.27 -13.30 -11.91
C ARG A 261 10.94 -11.97 -11.23
N ALA A 262 10.61 -10.92 -11.99
CA ALA A 262 10.18 -9.65 -11.41
C ALA A 262 8.90 -9.79 -10.59
N SER A 263 7.91 -10.54 -11.10
CA SER A 263 6.69 -10.86 -10.36
C SER A 263 6.98 -11.69 -9.09
N ALA A 264 7.90 -12.66 -9.15
CA ALA A 264 8.35 -13.38 -7.95
C ALA A 264 9.04 -12.48 -6.91
N ALA A 265 9.87 -11.54 -7.36
CA ALA A 265 10.51 -10.56 -6.48
C ALA A 265 9.46 -9.65 -5.80
N PHE A 266 8.50 -9.15 -6.57
CA PHE A 266 7.38 -8.37 -6.05
C PHE A 266 6.57 -9.13 -4.99
N LEU A 267 6.18 -10.38 -5.27
CA LEU A 267 5.46 -11.22 -4.30
C LEU A 267 6.29 -11.50 -3.04
N LYS A 268 7.61 -11.68 -3.17
CA LYS A 268 8.52 -11.86 -2.03
C LYS A 268 8.55 -10.62 -1.14
N THR A 269 8.60 -9.44 -1.74
CA THR A 269 8.50 -8.15 -1.04
C THR A 269 7.22 -8.01 -0.24
N LEU A 270 6.07 -8.37 -0.83
CA LEU A 270 4.78 -8.32 -0.12
C LEU A 270 4.71 -9.34 1.02
N LYS A 271 5.24 -10.55 0.80
CA LYS A 271 5.29 -11.60 1.84
C LYS A 271 6.04 -11.14 3.08
N SER A 272 7.23 -10.57 2.92
CA SER A 272 8.06 -10.16 4.06
C SER A 272 7.41 -9.09 4.94
N ALA A 273 6.42 -8.39 4.41
CA ALA A 273 5.86 -7.23 5.06
C ALA A 273 4.44 -7.47 5.61
N TYR A 274 3.54 -8.17 4.90
CA TYR A 274 2.10 -8.18 5.28
C TYR A 274 1.28 -9.43 4.90
N LEU A 275 1.86 -10.42 4.22
CA LEU A 275 1.07 -11.43 3.49
C LEU A 275 1.52 -12.87 3.77
N GLU A 276 0.62 -13.66 4.35
CA GLU A 276 0.75 -15.13 4.43
C GLU A 276 -0.04 -15.79 3.28
N PRO A 277 0.44 -16.91 2.71
CA PRO A 277 -0.28 -17.62 1.66
C PRO A 277 -1.58 -18.22 2.19
N SER A 278 -2.63 -18.22 1.36
CA SER A 278 -3.91 -18.82 1.70
C SER A 278 -3.78 -20.34 1.90
N ASN A 279 -4.65 -20.90 2.75
CA ASN A 279 -4.73 -22.35 2.96
C ASN A 279 -5.37 -23.09 1.79
N TYR A 280 -6.13 -22.38 0.95
CA TYR A 280 -6.89 -22.93 -0.17
C TYR A 280 -6.15 -22.76 -1.49
N ASN A 281 -6.28 -23.75 -2.36
CA ASN A 281 -5.81 -23.62 -3.73
C ASN A 281 -6.86 -22.86 -4.54
N PRO A 282 -6.50 -21.74 -5.21
CA PRO A 282 -7.40 -21.13 -6.16
C PRO A 282 -7.65 -22.06 -7.36
N GLU A 283 -8.84 -21.93 -7.96
CA GLU A 283 -9.21 -22.64 -9.19
C GLU A 283 -8.25 -22.31 -10.32
N LEU A 284 -7.85 -23.31 -11.11
CA LEU A 284 -6.99 -23.10 -12.28
C LEU A 284 -7.76 -22.40 -13.40
N PRO A 285 -7.09 -21.55 -14.19
CA PRO A 285 -7.70 -20.97 -15.37
C PRO A 285 -8.00 -22.07 -16.40
N SER A 286 -9.14 -21.95 -17.08
CA SER A 286 -9.54 -22.90 -18.13
C SER A 286 -8.76 -22.64 -19.43
N LEU A 287 -8.36 -23.71 -20.11
CA LEU A 287 -7.77 -23.67 -21.44
C LEU A 287 -8.81 -23.53 -22.57
N GLU A 288 -10.10 -23.65 -22.23
CA GLU A 288 -11.19 -23.73 -23.21
C GLU A 288 -11.29 -22.49 -24.10
N LEU A 289 -11.19 -21.28 -23.54
CA LEU A 289 -11.26 -20.05 -24.34
C LEU A 289 -10.09 -19.97 -25.34
N LEU A 290 -8.89 -20.36 -24.90
CA LEU A 290 -7.71 -20.38 -25.76
C LEU A 290 -7.91 -21.34 -26.94
N ARG A 291 -8.40 -22.56 -26.66
CA ARG A 291 -8.74 -23.56 -27.69
C ARG A 291 -9.80 -23.04 -28.66
N ASN A 292 -10.87 -22.43 -28.15
CA ASN A 292 -11.95 -21.86 -28.96
C ASN A 292 -11.48 -20.71 -29.87
N LYS A 293 -10.42 -20.00 -29.49
CA LYS A 293 -9.79 -18.94 -30.29
C LYS A 293 -8.65 -19.43 -31.18
N GLY A 294 -8.47 -20.75 -31.29
CA GLY A 294 -7.47 -21.36 -32.17
C GLY A 294 -6.03 -21.30 -31.65
N ILE A 295 -5.85 -21.01 -30.35
CA ILE A 295 -4.53 -21.03 -29.71
C ILE A 295 -4.19 -22.49 -29.36
N PRO A 296 -3.02 -23.01 -29.78
CA PRO A 296 -2.60 -24.36 -29.42
C PRO A 296 -2.35 -24.48 -27.90
N THR A 297 -3.00 -25.46 -27.27
CA THR A 297 -2.81 -25.76 -25.84
C THR A 297 -2.42 -27.21 -25.62
N VAL A 298 -1.78 -27.51 -24.50
CA VAL A 298 -1.65 -28.89 -24.00
C VAL A 298 -2.99 -29.46 -23.54
N SER A 299 -3.02 -30.74 -23.17
CA SER A 299 -4.19 -31.37 -22.55
C SER A 299 -4.47 -30.78 -21.16
N ASP A 300 -5.71 -30.86 -20.68
CA ASP A 300 -6.02 -30.38 -19.34
C ASP A 300 -5.20 -31.14 -18.29
N GLU A 301 -5.13 -32.47 -18.38
CA GLU A 301 -4.35 -33.31 -17.46
C GLU A 301 -2.87 -32.89 -17.38
N GLU A 302 -2.25 -32.63 -18.53
CA GLU A 302 -0.87 -32.14 -18.59
C GLU A 302 -0.71 -30.76 -17.94
N PHE A 303 -1.67 -29.86 -18.15
CA PHE A 303 -1.68 -28.54 -17.52
C PHE A 303 -1.84 -28.64 -15.98
N TRP A 304 -2.75 -29.49 -15.50
CA TRP A 304 -2.94 -29.76 -14.08
C TRP A 304 -1.66 -30.29 -13.43
N GLU A 305 -0.95 -31.22 -14.07
CA GLU A 305 0.28 -31.79 -13.53
C GLU A 305 1.40 -30.74 -13.47
N ASN A 306 1.60 -30.00 -14.56
CA ASN A 306 2.66 -29.01 -14.69
C ASN A 306 2.50 -27.82 -13.72
N THR A 307 1.28 -27.48 -13.34
CA THR A 307 1.00 -26.35 -12.43
C THR A 307 1.13 -26.71 -10.94
N LYS A 308 1.30 -27.99 -10.57
CA LYS A 308 1.49 -28.39 -9.15
C LYS A 308 2.68 -27.69 -8.51
N ILE A 309 3.77 -27.46 -9.25
CA ILE A 309 4.99 -26.83 -8.73
C ILE A 309 4.79 -25.37 -8.30
N ILE A 310 3.79 -24.67 -8.88
CA ILE A 310 3.49 -23.27 -8.56
C ILE A 310 2.33 -23.10 -7.57
N THR A 311 1.81 -24.17 -6.98
CA THR A 311 0.66 -24.12 -6.05
C THR A 311 0.86 -23.08 -4.93
N LYS A 312 2.05 -23.03 -4.34
CA LYS A 312 2.36 -22.08 -3.26
C LYS A 312 2.32 -20.63 -3.74
N ARG A 313 2.78 -20.36 -4.97
CA ARG A 313 2.72 -19.04 -5.60
C ARG A 313 1.26 -18.62 -5.81
N ARG A 314 0.41 -19.52 -6.32
CA ARG A 314 -1.00 -19.24 -6.55
C ARG A 314 -1.76 -18.97 -5.24
N ARG A 315 -1.44 -19.67 -4.15
CA ARG A 315 -1.94 -19.35 -2.79
C ARG A 315 -1.56 -17.95 -2.31
N PHE A 316 -0.39 -17.46 -2.69
CA PHE A 316 0.00 -16.07 -2.41
C PHE A 316 -0.79 -15.07 -3.24
N LEU A 317 -1.03 -15.36 -4.52
CA LEU A 317 -1.89 -14.54 -5.36
C LEU A 317 -3.31 -14.46 -4.80
N LEU A 318 -3.86 -15.59 -4.35
CA LEU A 318 -5.18 -15.62 -3.69
C LEU A 318 -5.20 -14.73 -2.44
N ALA A 319 -4.20 -14.87 -1.57
CA ALA A 319 -4.09 -14.03 -0.39
C ALA A 319 -3.94 -12.54 -0.73
N LEU A 320 -3.22 -12.20 -1.81
CA LEU A 320 -3.07 -10.83 -2.30
C LEU A 320 -4.42 -10.24 -2.71
N THR A 321 -5.24 -11.01 -3.43
CA THR A 321 -6.60 -10.62 -3.82
C THR A 321 -7.51 -10.44 -2.60
N GLU A 322 -7.52 -11.40 -1.68
CA GLU A 322 -8.39 -11.39 -0.49
C GLU A 322 -8.04 -10.30 0.53
N ASN A 323 -6.75 -9.98 0.67
CA ASN A 323 -6.29 -8.91 1.57
C ASN A 323 -6.53 -7.51 1.02
N ASP A 324 -6.68 -7.36 -0.30
CA ASP A 324 -7.14 -6.12 -0.93
C ASP A 324 -8.68 -5.97 -0.88
N GLY A 325 -9.40 -7.00 -0.43
CA GLY A 325 -10.87 -6.99 -0.32
C GLY A 325 -11.61 -7.50 -1.56
N TRP A 326 -10.91 -8.14 -2.49
CA TRP A 326 -11.52 -8.79 -3.65
C TRP A 326 -11.68 -10.29 -3.43
N THR A 327 -12.46 -10.93 -4.30
CA THR A 327 -12.58 -12.39 -4.38
C THR A 327 -11.81 -12.93 -5.58
N TRP A 328 -11.42 -14.20 -5.55
CA TRP A 328 -10.76 -14.84 -6.69
C TRP A 328 -11.61 -14.77 -7.96
N ASP A 329 -12.94 -14.87 -7.84
CA ASP A 329 -13.85 -14.73 -8.99
C ASP A 329 -13.72 -13.39 -9.73
N SER A 330 -13.14 -12.36 -9.09
CA SER A 330 -12.89 -11.06 -9.73
C SER A 330 -11.79 -11.12 -10.81
N ILE A 331 -10.98 -12.19 -10.82
CA ILE A 331 -9.96 -12.48 -11.83
C ILE A 331 -10.32 -13.67 -12.74
N ALA A 332 -11.49 -14.29 -12.53
CA ALA A 332 -11.89 -15.47 -13.30
C ALA A 332 -12.02 -15.14 -14.80
N SER A 333 -12.10 -16.18 -15.64
CA SER A 333 -12.06 -16.03 -17.11
C SER A 333 -13.09 -15.00 -17.59
N SER A 334 -12.78 -14.32 -18.70
CA SER A 334 -13.71 -13.44 -19.42
C SER A 334 -15.09 -14.04 -19.67
N ILE A 335 -15.20 -15.37 -19.79
CA ILE A 335 -16.48 -16.12 -19.91
C ILE A 335 -17.33 -16.01 -18.63
N THR A 336 -16.68 -15.93 -17.46
CA THR A 336 -17.30 -15.99 -16.13
C THR A 336 -17.31 -14.64 -15.39
N THR A 337 -16.37 -13.73 -15.69
CA THR A 337 -16.35 -12.39 -15.10
C THR A 337 -17.23 -11.42 -15.86
N ASN A 338 -18.51 -11.35 -15.49
CA ASN A 338 -19.42 -10.29 -15.94
C ASN A 338 -19.18 -8.95 -15.17
N ARG A 339 -18.04 -8.81 -14.49
CA ARG A 339 -17.70 -7.69 -13.59
C ARG A 339 -16.50 -6.85 -14.06
N ALA A 340 -15.83 -7.25 -15.14
CA ALA A 340 -14.79 -6.41 -15.72
C ALA A 340 -15.48 -5.33 -16.56
N SER A 341 -15.33 -4.06 -16.19
CA SER A 341 -15.61 -2.97 -17.12
C SER A 341 -14.63 -3.14 -18.28
N SER A 342 -15.14 -3.45 -19.48
CA SER A 342 -14.29 -3.50 -20.67
C SER A 342 -13.68 -2.11 -20.90
N LEU A 343 -12.42 -2.08 -21.33
CA LEU A 343 -11.76 -0.85 -21.82
C LEU A 343 -11.93 -0.69 -23.34
N ASP A 344 -12.71 -1.56 -23.99
CA ASP A 344 -12.97 -1.48 -25.42
C ASP A 344 -13.89 -0.29 -25.74
N ASP A 345 -13.70 0.30 -26.92
CA ASP A 345 -14.46 1.46 -27.42
C ASP A 345 -15.98 1.24 -27.44
N GLU A 346 -16.45 -0.02 -27.40
CA GLU A 346 -17.86 -0.38 -27.31
C GLU A 346 -18.49 -0.11 -25.93
N THR A 347 -17.69 0.25 -24.92
CA THR A 347 -18.21 0.74 -23.64
C THR A 347 -18.61 2.21 -23.75
N MET A 348 -19.93 2.46 -23.77
CA MET A 348 -20.47 3.82 -23.77
C MET A 348 -19.93 4.61 -22.57
N ILE A 349 -19.23 5.72 -22.84
CA ILE A 349 -18.62 6.62 -21.84
C ILE A 349 -19.67 7.13 -20.82
N ASP A 350 -20.95 7.17 -21.20
CA ASP A 350 -22.05 7.65 -20.37
C ASP A 350 -22.36 6.76 -19.14
N ASP A 351 -21.91 5.49 -19.13
CA ASP A 351 -22.03 4.60 -17.97
C ASP A 351 -20.86 4.73 -16.97
N VAL A 352 -19.84 5.52 -17.29
CA VAL A 352 -18.69 5.76 -16.42
C VAL A 352 -19.05 6.82 -15.38
N ARG A 353 -19.56 6.38 -14.22
CA ARG A 353 -19.65 7.25 -13.03
C ARG A 353 -18.24 7.60 -12.56
N LEU A 354 -17.73 8.76 -12.99
CA LEU A 354 -16.56 9.40 -12.39
C LEU A 354 -16.82 9.56 -10.88
N HIS A 355 -16.07 8.82 -10.06
CA HIS A 355 -16.10 8.91 -8.60
C HIS A 355 -14.71 9.15 -8.04
#